data_AF-A0AB74CCR7-F1
#
_entry.id   AF-A0AB74CCR7-F1
#
_cell.length_a   1.000
_cell.length_b   1.000
_cell.length_c   1.000
_cell.angle_alpha   90.00
_cell.angle_beta   90.00
_cell.angle_gamma   90.00
#
_symmetry.space_group_name_H-M   'P 1'
#
loop_
_entity.id
_entity.type
_entity.pdbx_description
1 polymer ?
#
loop_
_entity_poly.entity_id
_entity_poly.type
_entity_poly.pdbx_seq_one_letter_code
_entity_poly.pdbx_strand_id
1 'polypeptide(L)'
;MDLRTLAPKPYIRYFPARYQQSSLKVRAYVEGQPPIEVDPVPKTALFAGQTSYEPTNPADLQSFGPTRRAPLRSIVLARSGDKGGHANVGLWVRSEDEWDWLRTFLSTPSFKTLLGDDYRPKYRVERFELPHRHAVHFVTYGILQEGVEVCPLTMALPRALGSLCVHAG
;
A
#
# COMPACT_ATOMS: atom_id res chain seq x y z
N MET A 1 -32.91 24.97 -7.20
CA MET A 1 -31.91 24.46 -8.17
C MET A 1 -30.55 24.80 -7.61
N ASP A 2 -29.70 23.80 -7.34
CA ASP A 2 -28.36 24.04 -6.79
C ASP A 2 -27.41 24.45 -7.93
N LEU A 3 -27.03 25.74 -7.95
CA LEU A 3 -26.24 26.34 -9.02
C LEU A 3 -24.73 26.12 -8.87
N ARG A 4 -24.28 25.46 -7.77
CA ARG A 4 -22.85 25.32 -7.43
C ARG A 4 -22.07 24.39 -8.38
N THR A 5 -22.74 23.66 -9.26
CA THR A 5 -22.14 22.75 -10.25
C THR A 5 -22.11 23.34 -11.67
N LEU A 6 -22.63 24.55 -11.90
CA LEU A 6 -22.71 25.17 -13.22
C LEU A 6 -21.38 25.73 -13.74
N ALA A 7 -20.43 26.02 -12.84
CA ALA A 7 -19.10 26.45 -13.23
C ALA A 7 -18.19 25.23 -13.44
N PRO A 8 -17.60 25.04 -14.65
CA PRO A 8 -16.64 23.97 -14.86
C PRO A 8 -15.46 24.15 -13.90
N LYS A 9 -15.12 23.07 -13.19
CA LYS A 9 -13.95 23.05 -12.31
C LYS A 9 -12.75 22.52 -13.10
N PRO A 10 -11.56 23.14 -12.96
CA PRO A 10 -10.33 22.58 -13.50
C PRO A 10 -10.16 21.13 -13.05
N TYR A 11 -9.85 20.25 -13.99
CA TYR A 11 -9.57 18.84 -13.75
C TYR A 11 -8.11 18.58 -14.11
N ILE A 12 -7.32 18.14 -13.14
CA ILE A 12 -5.92 17.77 -13.34
C ILE A 12 -5.89 16.26 -13.51
N ARG A 13 -5.28 15.80 -14.61
CA ARG A 13 -5.07 14.37 -14.88
C ARG A 13 -3.59 14.05 -14.74
N TYR A 14 -3.28 13.05 -13.93
CA TYR A 14 -1.93 12.49 -13.86
C TYR A 14 -1.59 11.76 -15.17
N PHE A 15 -0.49 12.15 -15.82
CA PHE A 15 0.02 11.52 -17.04
C PHE A 15 1.48 11.06 -16.85
N PRO A 16 1.72 9.77 -16.55
CA PRO A 16 3.08 9.25 -16.44
C PRO A 16 3.70 9.03 -17.83
N ALA A 17 4.89 9.57 -18.06
CA ALA A 17 5.67 9.33 -19.27
C ALA A 17 7.10 8.91 -18.91
N ARG A 18 7.76 8.19 -19.83
CA ARG A 18 9.19 7.87 -19.69
C ARG A 18 10.02 9.08 -20.11
N TYR A 19 11.04 9.38 -19.33
CA TYR A 19 12.04 10.38 -19.66
C TYR A 19 13.42 9.75 -19.63
N GLN A 20 14.31 10.19 -20.52
CA GLN A 20 15.66 9.65 -20.60
C GLN A 20 16.48 10.09 -19.39
N GLN A 21 16.88 9.14 -18.54
CA GLN A 21 17.59 9.43 -17.28
C GLN A 21 18.90 10.19 -17.52
N SER A 22 19.63 9.88 -18.59
CA SER A 22 20.90 10.57 -18.93
C SER A 22 20.72 12.04 -19.31
N SER A 23 19.49 12.47 -19.60
CA SER A 23 19.17 13.87 -19.91
C SER A 23 18.79 14.67 -18.66
N LEU A 24 18.66 14.03 -17.49
CA LEU A 24 18.34 14.70 -16.23
C LEU A 24 19.62 15.18 -15.54
N LYS A 25 19.63 16.45 -15.13
CA LYS A 25 20.67 17.02 -14.27
C LYS A 25 20.18 16.98 -12.82
N VAL A 26 20.60 15.96 -12.08
CA VAL A 26 20.19 15.76 -10.68
C VAL A 26 21.17 16.48 -9.76
N ARG A 27 20.65 17.21 -8.77
CA ARG A 27 21.44 17.83 -7.71
C ARG A 27 20.87 17.46 -6.35
N ALA A 28 21.75 17.11 -5.41
CA ALA A 28 21.41 16.92 -4.01
C ALA A 28 21.75 18.18 -3.21
N TYR A 29 20.84 18.59 -2.34
CA TYR A 29 21.04 19.72 -1.43
C TYR A 29 21.13 19.16 -0.01
N VAL A 30 22.25 19.45 0.64
CA VAL A 30 22.49 19.12 2.05
C VAL A 30 22.70 20.44 2.78
N GLU A 31 22.06 20.59 3.94
CA GLU A 31 22.13 21.83 4.72
C GLU A 31 23.60 22.20 5.01
N GLY A 32 23.95 23.47 4.78
CA GLY A 32 25.30 23.98 4.97
C GLY A 32 26.33 23.58 3.90
N GLN A 33 25.94 22.85 2.86
CA GLN A 33 26.82 22.46 1.75
C GLN A 33 26.38 23.08 0.42
N PRO A 34 27.32 23.33 -0.51
CA PRO A 34 26.96 23.68 -1.88
C PRO A 34 26.21 22.50 -2.56
N PRO A 35 25.42 22.77 -3.61
CA PRO A 35 24.70 21.71 -4.33
C PRO A 35 25.65 20.67 -4.88
N ILE A 36 25.38 19.39 -4.61
CA ILE A 36 26.18 18.25 -5.08
C ILE A 36 25.58 17.78 -6.40
N GLU A 37 26.36 17.78 -7.48
CA GLU A 37 25.93 17.18 -8.75
C GLU A 37 25.95 15.65 -8.65
N VAL A 38 24.87 15.01 -9.12
CA VAL A 38 24.71 13.56 -9.07
C VAL A 38 24.70 13.03 -10.49
N ASP A 39 25.73 12.27 -10.83
CA ASP A 39 25.83 11.65 -12.15
C ASP A 39 24.72 10.61 -12.37
N PRO A 40 24.18 10.50 -13.60
CA PRO A 40 23.26 9.44 -13.95
C PRO A 40 23.87 8.05 -13.71
N VAL A 41 23.06 7.11 -13.23
CA VAL A 41 23.51 5.73 -13.00
C VAL A 41 23.84 5.08 -14.35
N PRO A 42 25.08 4.61 -14.59
CA PRO A 42 25.51 4.15 -15.91
C PRO A 42 24.93 2.79 -16.32
N LYS A 43 24.53 1.98 -15.33
CA LYS A 43 23.91 0.67 -15.55
C LYS A 43 22.55 0.63 -14.89
N THR A 44 21.52 0.44 -15.70
CA THR A 44 20.16 0.20 -15.24
C THR A 44 19.73 -1.20 -15.66
N ALA A 45 18.82 -1.79 -14.91
CA ALA A 45 18.16 -3.04 -15.25
C ALA A 45 16.66 -2.80 -15.34
N LEU A 46 15.98 -3.54 -16.23
CA LEU A 46 14.53 -3.53 -16.26
C LEU A 46 14.00 -4.17 -14.97
N PHE A 47 13.13 -3.45 -14.27
CA PHE A 47 12.41 -4.01 -13.15
C PHE A 47 11.33 -4.96 -13.68
N ALA A 48 11.46 -6.25 -13.39
CA ALA A 48 10.52 -7.29 -13.84
C ALA A 48 9.18 -7.28 -13.05
N GLY A 49 9.02 -6.35 -12.12
CA GLY A 49 7.89 -6.32 -11.19
C GLY A 49 8.24 -6.93 -9.84
N GLN A 50 7.38 -6.67 -8.86
CA GLN A 50 7.45 -7.32 -7.57
C GLN A 50 6.68 -8.63 -7.65
N THR A 51 7.31 -9.74 -7.24
CA THR A 51 6.63 -11.04 -7.22
C THR A 51 5.52 -11.02 -6.18
N SER A 52 4.31 -11.36 -6.60
CA SER A 52 3.16 -11.55 -5.71
C SER A 52 3.11 -12.99 -5.22
N TYR A 53 2.95 -13.20 -3.91
CA TYR A 53 2.87 -14.52 -3.30
C TYR A 53 2.06 -14.53 -2.00
N GLU A 54 1.53 -15.71 -1.68
CA GLU A 54 0.91 -16.03 -0.39
C GLU A 54 1.98 -16.47 0.62
N PRO A 55 1.72 -16.42 1.94
CA PRO A 55 2.73 -16.71 2.94
C PRO A 55 3.33 -18.10 2.74
N THR A 56 4.66 -18.15 2.69
CA THR A 56 5.39 -19.42 2.59
C THR A 56 5.35 -20.08 3.96
N ASN A 57 4.84 -21.30 4.05
CA ASN A 57 4.60 -22.02 5.31
C ASN A 57 3.72 -21.21 6.31
N PRO A 58 2.41 -21.06 6.03
CA PRO A 58 1.49 -20.36 6.93
C PRO A 58 1.40 -21.06 8.29
N ALA A 59 1.34 -20.28 9.36
CA ALA A 59 1.11 -20.83 10.70
C ALA A 59 -0.33 -21.34 10.85
N ASP A 60 -0.56 -22.26 11.80
CA ASP A 60 -1.93 -22.57 12.20
C ASP A 60 -2.46 -21.42 13.06
N LEU A 61 -3.43 -20.65 12.54
CA LEU A 61 -4.01 -19.53 13.28
C LEU A 61 -4.70 -19.96 14.59
N GLN A 62 -5.06 -21.24 14.75
CA GLN A 62 -5.63 -21.76 16.02
C GLN A 62 -4.56 -22.02 17.07
N SER A 63 -3.29 -22.20 16.67
CA SER A 63 -2.18 -22.45 17.59
C SER A 63 -1.81 -21.27 18.48
N PHE A 64 -2.24 -20.06 18.12
CA PHE A 64 -2.01 -18.84 18.90
C PHE A 64 -2.94 -18.73 20.12
N GLY A 65 -3.72 -19.76 20.47
CA GLY A 65 -4.56 -19.76 21.66
C GLY A 65 -5.88 -18.96 21.53
N PRO A 66 -6.56 -18.66 22.66
CA PRO A 66 -7.85 -17.99 22.64
C PRO A 66 -7.83 -16.63 21.93
N THR A 67 -8.87 -16.34 21.14
CA THR A 67 -8.99 -15.07 20.41
C THR A 67 -10.27 -14.32 20.77
N ARG A 68 -10.26 -13.01 20.60
CA ARG A 68 -11.42 -12.13 20.78
C ARG A 68 -11.52 -11.16 19.62
N ARG A 69 -12.73 -10.67 19.30
CA ARG A 69 -12.87 -9.60 18.30
C ARG A 69 -12.32 -8.29 18.85
N ALA A 70 -11.41 -7.66 18.10
CA ALA A 70 -10.99 -6.28 18.35
C ALA A 70 -10.67 -5.56 17.03
N PRO A 71 -10.56 -4.23 17.03
CA PRO A 71 -10.09 -3.49 15.85
C PRO A 71 -8.69 -3.94 15.44
N LEU A 72 -8.45 -4.19 14.15
CA LEU A 72 -7.12 -4.65 13.68
C LEU A 72 -5.98 -3.68 14.07
N ARG A 73 -6.29 -2.37 14.09
CA ARG A 73 -5.39 -1.29 14.55
C ARG A 73 -4.88 -1.42 15.98
N SER A 74 -5.44 -2.32 16.78
CA SER A 74 -5.00 -2.57 18.16
C SER A 74 -3.60 -3.19 18.21
N ILE A 75 -3.25 -3.97 17.19
CA ILE A 75 -1.96 -4.68 17.08
C ILE A 75 -1.23 -4.21 15.83
N VAL A 76 -1.94 -4.07 14.72
CA VAL A 76 -1.34 -3.82 13.41
C VAL A 76 -1.27 -2.33 13.10
N LEU A 77 -0.07 -1.87 12.76
CA LEU A 77 0.19 -0.54 12.23
C LEU A 77 0.04 -0.57 10.71
N ALA A 78 -0.40 0.55 10.13
CA ALA A 78 -0.61 0.62 8.68
C ALA A 78 -0.27 1.99 8.10
N ARG A 79 0.18 1.98 6.84
CA ARG A 79 0.38 3.16 5.99
C ARG A 79 -0.13 2.85 4.61
N SER A 80 -0.78 3.85 4.00
CA SER A 80 -1.21 3.80 2.62
C SER A 80 -0.52 4.87 1.78
N GLY A 81 -0.47 4.63 0.48
CA GLY A 81 -0.02 5.61 -0.50
C GLY A 81 -0.60 5.30 -1.87
N ASP A 82 -0.78 6.33 -2.67
CA ASP A 82 -1.24 6.20 -4.05
C ASP A 82 -0.08 6.26 -5.05
N LYS A 83 -0.30 5.67 -6.22
CA LYS A 83 0.59 5.84 -7.37
C LYS A 83 -0.26 5.86 -8.64
N GLY A 84 -0.73 7.05 -9.00
CA GLY A 84 -1.73 7.21 -10.05
C GLY A 84 -3.01 6.45 -9.68
N GLY A 85 -3.50 5.58 -10.56
CA GLY A 85 -4.70 4.78 -10.33
C GLY A 85 -4.55 3.60 -9.35
N HIS A 86 -3.42 3.47 -8.64
CA HIS A 86 -3.10 2.30 -7.81
C HIS A 86 -2.97 2.67 -6.34
N ALA A 87 -3.45 1.80 -5.45
CA ALA A 87 -3.32 1.96 -4.01
C ALA A 87 -2.29 0.99 -3.45
N ASN A 88 -1.42 1.48 -2.56
CA ASN A 88 -0.42 0.71 -1.83
C ASN A 88 -0.78 0.73 -0.35
N VAL A 89 -0.68 -0.41 0.32
CA VAL A 89 -0.98 -0.54 1.74
C VAL A 89 0.07 -1.45 2.38
N GLY A 90 0.88 -0.88 3.27
CA GLY A 90 1.78 -1.64 4.12
C GLY A 90 1.15 -1.81 5.50
N LEU A 91 1.11 -3.05 6.00
CA LEU A 91 0.66 -3.41 7.34
C LEU A 91 1.80 -4.10 8.09
N TRP A 92 2.07 -3.72 9.32
CA TRP A 92 3.18 -4.29 10.10
C TRP A 92 2.89 -4.36 11.59
N VAL A 93 3.64 -5.22 12.26
CA VAL A 93 3.61 -5.43 13.72
C VAL A 93 4.87 -4.87 14.36
N ARG A 94 4.85 -4.68 15.69
CA ARG A 94 6.02 -4.15 16.41
C ARG A 94 6.93 -5.25 16.92
N SER A 95 6.36 -6.42 17.22
CA SER A 95 7.07 -7.52 17.82
C SER A 95 7.22 -8.68 16.83
N GLU A 96 8.32 -9.42 16.95
CA GLU A 96 8.67 -10.52 16.06
C GLU A 96 7.76 -11.74 16.27
N ASP A 97 7.29 -11.98 17.49
CA ASP A 97 6.34 -13.06 17.82
C ASP A 97 4.96 -12.87 17.16
N GLU A 98 4.60 -11.64 16.79
CA GLU A 98 3.37 -11.31 16.06
C GLU A 98 3.50 -11.54 14.54
N TRP A 99 4.73 -11.71 14.03
CA TRP A 99 5.01 -11.74 12.59
C TRP A 99 4.34 -12.90 11.86
N ASP A 100 4.48 -14.12 12.41
CA ASP A 100 3.92 -15.33 11.80
C ASP A 100 2.39 -15.29 11.79
N TRP A 101 1.77 -14.73 12.83
CA TRP A 101 0.34 -14.46 12.85
C TRP A 101 -0.04 -13.45 11.76
N LEU A 102 0.64 -12.31 11.68
CA LEU A 102 0.32 -11.23 10.74
C LEU A 102 0.37 -11.72 9.28
N ARG A 103 1.49 -12.33 8.88
CA ARG A 103 1.68 -12.76 7.49
C ARG A 103 0.70 -13.84 7.07
N THR A 104 0.34 -14.74 8.00
CA THR A 104 -0.65 -15.80 7.78
C THR A 104 -2.06 -15.23 7.69
N PHE A 105 -2.41 -14.34 8.62
CA PHE A 105 -3.73 -13.73 8.69
C PHE A 105 -4.03 -12.83 7.48
N LEU A 106 -3.06 -12.01 7.08
CA LEU A 106 -3.16 -11.10 5.94
C LEU A 106 -2.79 -11.81 4.63
N SER A 107 -3.61 -12.77 4.24
CA SER A 107 -3.62 -13.36 2.89
C SER A 107 -4.26 -12.41 1.87
N THR A 108 -4.10 -12.66 0.56
CA THR A 108 -4.82 -11.88 -0.47
C THR A 108 -6.35 -11.98 -0.32
N PRO A 109 -6.96 -13.16 -0.06
CA PRO A 109 -8.37 -13.25 0.26
C PRO A 109 -8.78 -12.42 1.48
N SER A 110 -8.05 -12.50 2.60
CA SER A 110 -8.32 -11.73 3.81
C SER A 110 -8.28 -10.22 3.53
N PHE A 111 -7.29 -9.77 2.74
CA PHE A 111 -7.18 -8.37 2.35
C PHE A 111 -8.34 -7.91 1.47
N LYS A 112 -8.82 -8.74 0.53
CA LYS A 112 -10.03 -8.42 -0.26
C LYS A 112 -11.27 -8.29 0.61
N THR A 113 -11.40 -9.13 1.64
CA THR A 113 -12.48 -8.98 2.65
C THR A 113 -12.34 -7.69 3.43
N LEU A 114 -11.11 -7.29 3.80
CA LEU A 114 -10.83 -6.03 4.48
C LEU A 114 -11.15 -4.78 3.65
N LEU A 115 -10.99 -4.85 2.33
CA LEU A 115 -11.42 -3.80 1.42
C LEU A 115 -12.95 -3.64 1.37
N GLY A 116 -13.71 -4.66 1.76
CA GLY A 116 -15.17 -4.61 1.84
C GLY A 116 -15.82 -4.16 0.54
N ASP A 117 -16.73 -3.18 0.64
CA ASP A 117 -17.51 -2.65 -0.49
C ASP A 117 -16.65 -1.85 -1.48
N ASP A 118 -15.40 -1.53 -1.16
CA ASP A 118 -14.48 -0.88 -2.09
C ASP A 118 -13.83 -1.88 -3.05
N TYR A 119 -13.83 -3.17 -2.71
CA TYR A 119 -13.28 -4.19 -3.61
C TYR A 119 -14.21 -4.46 -4.81
N ARG A 120 -13.62 -4.64 -5.98
CA ARG A 120 -14.29 -5.12 -7.19
C ARG A 120 -13.46 -6.24 -7.81
N PRO A 121 -14.08 -7.30 -8.37
CA PRO A 121 -13.34 -8.42 -8.99
C PRO A 121 -12.38 -8.02 -10.10
N LYS A 122 -12.63 -6.89 -10.76
CA LYS A 122 -11.75 -6.32 -11.79
C LYS A 122 -10.40 -5.82 -11.26
N TYR A 123 -10.27 -5.58 -9.95
CA TYR A 123 -9.02 -5.10 -9.37
C TYR A 123 -8.04 -6.25 -9.17
N ARG A 124 -6.84 -6.08 -9.70
CA ARG A 124 -5.70 -6.96 -9.39
C ARG A 124 -5.11 -6.55 -8.06
N VAL A 125 -4.95 -7.51 -7.15
CA VAL A 125 -4.28 -7.33 -5.87
C VAL A 125 -2.99 -8.13 -5.90
N GLU A 126 -1.87 -7.48 -5.62
CA GLU A 126 -0.58 -8.12 -5.42
C GLU A 126 -0.21 -8.03 -3.93
N ARG A 127 0.43 -9.09 -3.43
CA ARG A 127 0.85 -9.24 -2.03
C ARG A 127 2.30 -9.68 -1.97
N PHE A 128 3.11 -9.07 -1.11
CA PHE A 128 4.45 -9.55 -0.79
C PHE A 128 4.83 -9.21 0.65
N GLU A 129 5.83 -9.90 1.17
CA GLU A 129 6.32 -9.74 2.54
C GLU A 129 7.62 -8.95 2.59
N LEU A 130 7.82 -8.23 3.68
CA LEU A 130 9.05 -7.52 4.05
C LEU A 130 9.51 -8.04 5.43
N PRO A 131 10.18 -9.21 5.48
CA PRO A 131 10.42 -9.92 6.74
C PRO A 131 11.21 -9.10 7.78
N HIS A 132 12.25 -8.38 7.34
CA HIS A 132 13.08 -7.52 8.20
C HIS A 132 12.34 -6.31 8.80
N ARG A 133 11.09 -6.08 8.38
CA ARG A 133 10.22 -5.01 8.89
C ARG A 133 8.91 -5.56 9.47
N HIS A 134 8.79 -6.89 9.54
CA HIS A 134 7.57 -7.60 9.94
C HIS A 134 6.31 -7.03 9.27
N ALA A 135 6.41 -6.77 7.96
CA ALA A 135 5.37 -6.10 7.20
C ALA A 135 4.87 -6.96 6.03
N VAL A 136 3.57 -6.87 5.77
CA VAL A 136 2.92 -7.37 4.55
C VAL A 136 2.47 -6.17 3.74
N HIS A 137 2.81 -6.15 2.46
CA HIS A 137 2.48 -5.06 1.56
C HIS A 137 1.52 -5.53 0.47
N PHE A 138 0.52 -4.71 0.21
CA PHE A 138 -0.47 -4.93 -0.83
C PHE A 138 -0.45 -3.79 -1.84
N VAL A 139 -0.59 -4.15 -3.11
CA VAL A 139 -0.83 -3.21 -4.21
C VAL A 139 -2.15 -3.57 -4.87
N THR A 140 -3.11 -2.64 -4.86
CA THR A 140 -4.38 -2.79 -5.55
C THR A 140 -4.41 -1.92 -6.79
N TYR A 141 -4.40 -2.56 -7.95
CA TYR A 141 -4.36 -1.90 -9.24
C TYR A 141 -5.76 -1.47 -9.69
N GLY A 142 -5.90 -0.19 -10.02
CA GLY A 142 -7.09 0.39 -10.65
C GLY A 142 -8.18 0.81 -9.67
N ILE A 143 -7.99 0.62 -8.36
CA ILE A 143 -8.98 1.00 -7.34
C ILE A 143 -9.19 2.51 -7.26
N LEU A 144 -8.17 3.32 -7.60
CA LEU A 144 -8.22 4.78 -7.61
C LEU A 144 -8.55 5.37 -8.99
N GLN A 145 -8.97 4.55 -9.95
CA GLN A 145 -9.32 4.98 -11.31
C GLN A 145 -8.17 5.77 -11.98
N GLU A 146 -8.37 7.06 -12.33
CA GLU A 146 -7.36 7.93 -12.95
C GLU A 146 -6.44 8.65 -11.92
N GLY A 147 -6.66 8.47 -10.61
CA GLY A 147 -5.85 9.08 -9.55
C GLY A 147 -6.66 9.55 -8.34
N VAL A 148 -5.99 9.84 -7.22
CA VAL A 148 -6.64 10.32 -5.97
C VAL A 148 -7.35 11.66 -6.14
N GLU A 149 -6.84 12.53 -7.02
CA GLU A 149 -7.48 13.83 -7.32
C GLU A 149 -8.85 13.68 -7.98
N VAL A 150 -9.12 12.52 -8.57
CA VAL A 150 -10.31 12.17 -9.33
C VAL A 150 -11.28 11.31 -8.51
N CYS A 151 -10.76 10.62 -7.49
CA CYS A 151 -11.49 9.63 -6.72
C CYS A 151 -11.71 10.12 -5.27
N PRO A 152 -12.96 10.32 -4.82
CA PRO A 152 -13.26 10.73 -3.45
C PRO A 152 -12.98 9.62 -2.42
N LEU A 153 -12.49 8.45 -2.84
CA LEU A 153 -11.81 7.48 -1.97
C LEU A 153 -10.50 8.09 -1.46
N THR A 154 -10.62 9.08 -0.56
CA THR A 154 -9.54 9.40 0.36
C THR A 154 -9.36 8.14 1.19
N MET A 155 -8.24 7.44 0.99
CA MET A 155 -7.97 6.14 1.61
C MET A 155 -7.97 6.25 3.14
N ALA A 156 -9.16 6.12 3.73
CA ALA A 156 -9.35 5.81 5.14
C ALA A 156 -9.00 4.35 5.44
N LEU A 157 -8.29 3.65 4.55
CA LEU A 157 -7.95 2.24 4.70
C LEU A 157 -7.20 1.92 6.01
N PRO A 158 -6.26 2.75 6.50
CA PRO A 158 -5.68 2.53 7.84
C PRO A 158 -6.66 2.81 8.99
N ARG A 159 -7.72 3.59 8.77
CA ARG A 159 -8.73 3.97 9.79
C ARG A 159 -9.96 3.05 9.79
N ALA A 160 -10.26 2.39 8.68
CA ALA A 160 -11.48 1.62 8.43
C ALA A 160 -11.27 0.09 8.47
N LEU A 161 -10.08 -0.40 8.84
CA LEU A 161 -9.87 -1.83 9.07
C LEU A 161 -10.80 -2.28 10.21
N GLY A 162 -11.84 -3.03 9.82
CA GLY A 162 -12.90 -3.50 10.69
C GLY A 162 -12.42 -4.33 11.88
N SER A 163 -13.35 -4.64 12.78
CA SER A 163 -13.10 -5.53 13.91
C SER A 163 -12.89 -6.97 13.42
N LEU A 164 -11.75 -7.57 13.76
CA LEU A 164 -11.43 -8.96 13.45
C LEU A 164 -10.90 -9.66 14.70
N CYS A 165 -10.91 -10.99 14.70
CA CYS A 165 -10.43 -11.76 15.85
C CYS A 165 -8.92 -11.54 16.00
N VAL A 166 -8.53 -10.91 17.10
CA VAL A 166 -7.15 -10.74 17.53
C VAL A 166 -6.88 -11.65 18.72
N HIS A 167 -5.62 -12.03 18.92
CA HIS A 167 -5.19 -12.78 20.09
C HIS A 167 -5.58 -12.02 21.37
N ALA A 168 -6.23 -12.73 22.30
CA ALA A 168 -6.44 -12.23 23.65
C ALA A 168 -5.18 -12.64 24.42
N GLY A 169 -4.34 -11.66 24.75
CA GLY A 169 -3.02 -11.90 25.36
C GLY A 169 -3.04 -12.69 26.65
#